data_AF-V5GUB7-F1
#
_entry.id   AF-V5GUB7-F1
#
_cell.length_a   1.000
_cell.length_b   1.000
_cell.length_c   1.000
_cell.angle_alpha   90.00
_cell.angle_beta   90.00
_cell.angle_gamma   90.00
#
_symmetry.space_group_name_H-M   'P 1'
#
loop_
_entity.id
_entity.type
_entity.pdbx_description
1 polymer ?
#
loop_
_entity_poly.entity_id
_entity_poly.type
_entity_poly.pdbx_seq_one_letter_code
_entity_poly.pdbx_strand_id
1 'polypeptide(L)'
;KERMENNPKEKSWYVGWGNCHPLILQEMRKHYPKPHFLPDDSEIPSKEYVFMGYDDGATMHLDFINRLMWQAQLKGSKIWHLHPPPECHHVCKPLSFLAEPGDAVLVDTRVWYHGTTITPGQFSLSIQSEYG
;
A
#
# COMPACT_ATOMS: atom_id res chain seq x y z
N LYS A 1 2.45 -20.68 -15.18
CA LYS A 1 1.97 -21.17 -13.87
C LYS A 1 3.10 -21.10 -12.84
N GLU A 2 4.26 -21.65 -13.15
CA GLU A 2 5.46 -21.68 -12.27
C GLU A 2 5.79 -20.32 -11.62
N ARG A 3 5.89 -19.23 -12.41
CA ARG A 3 6.15 -17.87 -11.88
C ARG A 3 5.16 -17.38 -10.82
N MET A 4 3.91 -17.79 -10.89
CA MET A 4 2.90 -17.38 -9.89
C MET A 4 3.18 -18.02 -8.52
N GLU A 5 3.77 -19.21 -8.49
CA GLU A 5 3.98 -20.01 -7.28
C GLU A 5 5.22 -19.56 -6.49
N ASN A 6 6.07 -18.70 -7.08
CA ASN A 6 7.30 -18.18 -6.47
C ASN A 6 8.17 -19.29 -5.85
N ASN A 7 8.45 -20.32 -6.63
CA ASN A 7 9.26 -21.46 -6.17
C ASN A 7 10.66 -20.97 -5.73
N PRO A 8 11.33 -21.61 -4.74
CA PRO A 8 12.59 -21.11 -4.16
C PRO A 8 13.76 -20.88 -5.12
N LYS A 9 13.69 -21.44 -6.34
CA LYS A 9 14.71 -21.30 -7.39
C LYS A 9 14.39 -20.20 -8.41
N GLU A 10 13.21 -19.61 -8.31
CA GLU A 10 12.73 -18.58 -9.22
C GLU A 10 13.03 -17.18 -8.67
N LYS A 11 13.06 -16.21 -9.57
CA LYS A 11 13.19 -14.80 -9.19
C LYS A 11 11.84 -14.31 -8.68
N SER A 12 11.85 -13.69 -7.51
CA SER A 12 10.69 -13.00 -6.94
C SER A 12 10.12 -11.95 -7.89
N TRP A 13 8.85 -11.63 -7.68
CA TRP A 13 8.16 -10.62 -8.45
C TRP A 13 7.24 -9.82 -7.55
N TYR A 14 7.12 -8.54 -7.86
CA TYR A 14 6.21 -7.63 -7.21
C TYR A 14 5.65 -6.63 -8.22
N VAL A 15 4.35 -6.40 -8.16
CA VAL A 15 3.62 -5.58 -9.12
C VAL A 15 2.74 -4.61 -8.37
N GLY A 16 2.83 -3.33 -8.75
CA GLY A 16 1.83 -2.31 -8.47
C GLY A 16 1.01 -2.04 -9.72
N TRP A 17 -0.30 -2.24 -9.66
CA TRP A 17 -1.21 -1.99 -10.76
C TRP A 17 -2.21 -0.90 -10.39
N GLY A 18 -2.07 0.27 -11.01
CA GLY A 18 -3.04 1.36 -10.89
C GLY A 18 -4.15 1.24 -11.93
N ASN A 19 -5.39 1.15 -11.47
CA ASN A 19 -6.58 1.10 -12.32
C ASN A 19 -7.33 2.42 -12.28
N CYS A 20 -7.70 2.95 -13.45
CA CYS A 20 -8.56 4.13 -13.59
C CYS A 20 -9.80 3.88 -14.45
N HIS A 21 -10.06 2.62 -14.83
CA HIS A 21 -11.18 2.26 -15.69
C HIS A 21 -12.45 2.05 -14.83
N PRO A 22 -13.53 2.83 -15.03
CA PRO A 22 -14.69 2.83 -14.13
C PRO A 22 -15.34 1.45 -13.91
N LEU A 23 -15.52 0.65 -14.97
CA LEU A 23 -16.10 -0.69 -14.85
C LEU A 23 -15.23 -1.66 -14.05
N ILE A 24 -13.90 -1.52 -14.14
CA ILE A 24 -12.99 -2.41 -13.40
C ILE A 24 -12.94 -1.96 -11.94
N LEU A 25 -12.90 -0.65 -11.68
CA LEU A 25 -13.01 -0.12 -10.32
C LEU A 25 -14.32 -0.53 -9.64
N GLN A 26 -15.43 -0.53 -10.37
CA GLN A 26 -16.72 -1.02 -9.85
C GLN A 26 -16.64 -2.49 -9.45
N GLU A 27 -15.96 -3.33 -10.23
CA GLU A 27 -15.75 -4.74 -9.88
C GLU A 27 -14.81 -4.90 -8.68
N MET A 28 -13.69 -4.18 -8.69
CA MET A 28 -12.70 -4.20 -7.61
C MET A 28 -13.35 -3.86 -6.25
N ARG A 29 -14.15 -2.80 -6.20
CA ARG A 29 -14.85 -2.32 -4.98
C ARG A 29 -15.86 -3.30 -4.39
N LYS A 30 -16.22 -4.38 -5.10
CA LYS A 30 -17.01 -5.48 -4.51
C LYS A 30 -16.20 -6.32 -3.54
N HIS A 31 -14.86 -6.28 -3.62
CA HIS A 31 -13.95 -7.11 -2.84
C HIS A 31 -13.39 -6.43 -1.59
N TYR A 32 -13.53 -5.12 -1.46
CA TYR A 32 -13.10 -4.36 -0.30
C TYR A 32 -14.09 -3.22 -0.02
N PRO A 33 -14.60 -3.09 1.20
CA PRO A 33 -15.41 -1.94 1.57
C PRO A 33 -14.54 -0.70 1.75
N LYS A 34 -15.16 0.48 1.72
CA LYS A 34 -14.55 1.71 2.21
C LYS A 34 -14.12 1.51 3.67
N PRO A 35 -12.89 1.86 4.07
CA PRO A 35 -12.47 1.77 5.47
C PRO A 35 -13.39 2.58 6.39
N HIS A 36 -13.73 2.01 7.56
CA HIS A 36 -14.71 2.56 8.49
C HIS A 36 -14.29 3.88 9.15
N PHE A 37 -12.99 4.19 9.18
CA PHE A 37 -12.47 5.45 9.72
C PHE A 37 -12.58 6.62 8.73
N LEU A 38 -12.94 6.36 7.46
CA LEU A 38 -13.16 7.41 6.48
C LEU A 38 -14.59 7.96 6.61
N PRO A 39 -14.80 9.29 6.54
CA PRO A 39 -16.12 9.92 6.61
C PRO A 39 -17.12 9.36 5.58
N ASP A 40 -18.42 9.47 5.87
CA ASP A 40 -19.47 8.98 4.97
C ASP A 40 -19.54 9.72 3.64
N ASP A 41 -19.18 11.00 3.65
CA ASP A 41 -19.10 11.91 2.52
C ASP A 41 -17.74 11.91 1.80
N SER A 42 -16.85 10.96 2.13
CA SER A 42 -15.59 10.76 1.41
C SER A 42 -15.83 10.64 -0.10
N GLU A 43 -15.17 11.45 -0.90
CA GLU A 43 -15.21 11.30 -2.34
C GLU A 43 -14.48 10.02 -2.75
N ILE A 44 -15.06 9.34 -3.73
CA ILE A 44 -14.49 8.11 -4.28
C ILE A 44 -13.49 8.50 -5.38
N PRO A 45 -12.20 8.12 -5.26
CA PRO A 45 -11.21 8.52 -6.26
C PRO A 45 -11.45 7.80 -7.59
N SER A 46 -10.94 8.40 -8.66
CA SER A 46 -10.98 7.84 -10.02
C SER A 46 -9.86 6.84 -10.30
N LYS A 47 -8.97 6.59 -9.32
CA LYS A 47 -7.84 5.67 -9.45
C LYS A 47 -7.58 4.94 -8.14
N GLU A 48 -7.37 3.63 -8.24
CA GLU A 48 -7.03 2.75 -7.11
C GLU A 48 -5.88 1.82 -7.53
N TYR A 49 -5.09 1.36 -6.56
CA TYR A 49 -3.92 0.51 -6.84
C TYR A 49 -4.04 -0.83 -6.13
N VAL A 50 -3.65 -1.89 -6.83
CA VAL A 50 -3.42 -3.21 -6.26
C VAL A 50 -1.92 -3.43 -6.22
N PHE A 51 -1.39 -3.76 -5.04
CA PHE A 51 -0.01 -4.15 -4.86
C PHE A 51 0.06 -5.61 -4.44
N MET A 52 0.78 -6.43 -5.20
CA MET A 52 0.92 -7.84 -4.87
C MET A 52 2.24 -8.43 -5.35
N GLY A 53 2.70 -9.46 -4.63
CA GLY A 53 3.89 -10.21 -4.98
C GLY A 53 4.64 -10.74 -3.76
N TYR A 54 5.92 -10.99 -3.96
CA TYR A 54 6.83 -11.63 -3.02
C TYR A 54 8.12 -10.84 -2.90
N ASP A 55 8.72 -10.87 -1.71
CA ASP A 55 10.10 -10.48 -1.35
C ASP A 55 10.49 -9.01 -1.59
N ASP A 56 9.80 -8.32 -2.50
CA ASP A 56 10.00 -6.93 -2.86
C ASP A 56 8.84 -6.09 -2.33
N GLY A 57 9.14 -4.90 -1.80
CA GLY A 57 8.14 -3.90 -1.47
C GLY A 57 8.42 -2.58 -2.17
N ALA A 58 7.83 -1.49 -1.67
CA ALA A 58 8.13 -0.15 -2.18
C ALA A 58 9.46 0.34 -1.60
N THR A 59 10.35 0.84 -2.47
CA THR A 59 11.56 1.55 -2.02
C THR A 59 11.19 2.84 -1.30
N MET A 60 12.10 3.38 -0.49
CA MET A 60 11.85 4.64 0.23
C MET A 60 11.57 5.81 -0.74
N HIS A 61 10.40 6.43 -0.66
CA HIS A 61 9.98 7.52 -1.55
C HIS A 61 8.93 8.45 -0.92
N LEU A 62 8.62 9.54 -1.62
CA LEU A 62 7.44 10.38 -1.40
C LEU A 62 6.47 10.19 -2.56
N ASP A 63 5.18 10.27 -2.27
CA ASP A 63 4.14 10.25 -3.28
C ASP A 63 3.86 11.65 -3.84
N PHE A 64 3.66 11.73 -5.14
CA PHE A 64 3.19 12.93 -5.84
C PHE A 64 1.69 12.79 -6.15
N ILE A 65 0.89 12.79 -5.08
CA ILE A 65 -0.58 12.65 -5.11
C ILE A 65 -1.24 13.91 -4.54
N ASN A 66 -2.51 14.12 -4.88
CA ASN A 66 -3.22 15.33 -4.47
C ASN A 66 -3.87 15.19 -3.08
N ARG A 67 -4.15 13.96 -2.66
CA ARG A 67 -4.98 13.64 -1.50
C ARG A 67 -4.25 12.75 -0.51
N LEU A 68 -4.80 12.64 0.70
CA LEU A 68 -4.33 11.66 1.69
C LEU A 68 -4.52 10.25 1.12
N MET A 69 -3.61 9.34 1.43
CA MET A 69 -3.67 7.97 0.95
C MET A 69 -3.89 7.01 2.11
N TRP A 70 -4.68 5.98 1.85
CA TRP A 70 -4.76 4.81 2.71
C TRP A 70 -4.43 3.53 1.95
N GLN A 71 -3.83 2.56 2.64
CA GLN A 71 -3.54 1.24 2.09
C GLN A 71 -4.00 0.15 3.07
N ALA A 72 -4.90 -0.72 2.62
CA ALA A 72 -5.37 -1.87 3.38
C ALA A 72 -4.61 -3.14 2.99
N GLN A 73 -4.16 -3.88 3.99
CA GLN A 73 -3.48 -5.15 3.83
C GLN A 73 -4.53 -6.28 3.80
N LEU A 74 -4.59 -7.02 2.70
CA LEU A 74 -5.59 -8.07 2.50
C LEU A 74 -5.06 -9.48 2.76
N LYS A 75 -3.79 -9.74 2.40
CA LYS A 75 -3.15 -11.05 2.59
C LYS A 75 -1.66 -10.89 2.80
N GLY A 76 -1.07 -11.74 3.65
CA GLY A 76 0.32 -11.58 4.08
C GLY A 76 0.52 -10.30 4.87
N SER A 77 1.77 -9.93 5.13
CA SER A 77 2.11 -8.77 5.92
C SER A 77 3.14 -7.89 5.25
N LYS A 78 3.11 -6.60 5.57
CA LYS A 78 4.12 -5.61 5.14
C LYS A 78 4.65 -4.86 6.34
N ILE A 79 5.96 -4.75 6.44
CA ILE A 79 6.57 -3.80 7.37
C ILE A 79 6.62 -2.45 6.67
N TRP A 80 6.01 -1.44 7.27
CA TRP A 80 6.10 -0.06 6.85
C TRP A 80 7.25 0.62 7.57
N HIS A 81 8.03 1.39 6.82
CA HIS A 81 9.08 2.25 7.32
C HIS A 81 8.72 3.68 6.99
N LEU A 82 8.51 4.51 8.01
CA LEU A 82 8.21 5.93 7.88
C LEU A 82 9.40 6.75 8.38
N HIS A 83 9.90 7.62 7.52
CA HIS A 83 10.95 8.58 7.85
C HIS A 83 10.40 10.00 7.84
N PRO A 84 10.69 10.79 8.88
CA PRO A 84 10.26 12.17 8.92
C PRO A 84 10.95 13.00 7.83
N PRO A 85 10.34 14.11 7.40
CA PRO A 85 10.96 15.01 6.46
C PRO A 85 12.19 15.70 7.10
N PRO A 86 13.19 16.12 6.30
CA PRO A 86 14.45 16.67 6.80
C PRO A 86 14.31 17.85 7.78
N GLU A 87 13.27 18.66 7.61
CA GLU A 87 12.96 19.86 8.39
C GLU A 87 12.77 19.55 9.88
N CYS A 88 12.26 18.36 10.21
CA CYS A 88 12.03 17.96 11.59
C CYS A 88 12.96 16.84 12.08
N HIS A 89 14.04 16.53 11.34
CA HIS A 89 14.97 15.43 11.66
C HIS A 89 15.55 15.47 13.10
N HIS A 90 15.68 16.67 13.68
CA HIS A 90 16.22 16.88 15.02
C HIS A 90 15.23 16.57 16.17
N VAL A 91 13.93 16.49 15.88
CA VAL A 91 12.87 16.25 16.89
C VAL A 91 12.00 15.04 16.56
N CYS A 92 11.75 14.78 15.27
CA CYS A 92 11.00 13.64 14.79
C CYS A 92 11.88 12.39 14.74
N LYS A 93 11.29 11.23 15.00
CA LYS A 93 11.98 9.93 14.90
C LYS A 93 11.36 9.08 13.78
N PRO A 94 12.16 8.26 13.08
CA PRO A 94 11.62 7.23 12.20
C PRO A 94 10.71 6.28 12.98
N LEU A 95 9.70 5.76 12.29
CA LEU A 95 8.77 4.77 12.82
C LEU A 95 8.76 3.55 11.89
N SER A 96 8.61 2.35 12.45
CA SER A 96 8.33 1.16 11.66
C SER A 96 7.33 0.28 12.36
N PHE A 97 6.41 -0.30 11.60
CA PHE A 97 5.35 -1.15 12.13
C PHE A 97 4.95 -2.22 11.10
N LEU A 98 4.41 -3.33 11.59
CA LEU A 98 3.87 -4.40 10.77
C LEU A 98 2.40 -4.09 10.47
N ALA A 99 2.01 -4.12 9.21
CA ALA A 99 0.62 -4.14 8.78
C ALA A 99 0.24 -5.59 8.47
N GLU A 100 -0.73 -6.12 9.21
CA GLU A 100 -1.26 -7.47 9.10
C GLU A 100 -2.57 -7.49 8.29
N PRO A 101 -3.02 -8.66 7.80
CA PRO A 101 -4.30 -8.76 7.11
C PRO A 101 -5.46 -8.19 7.95
N GLY A 102 -6.18 -7.22 7.39
CA GLY A 102 -7.25 -6.48 8.08
C GLY A 102 -6.85 -5.08 8.54
N ASP A 103 -5.54 -4.81 8.64
CA ASP A 103 -5.05 -3.47 8.95
C ASP A 103 -5.18 -2.53 7.75
N ALA A 104 -5.40 -1.25 8.06
CA ALA A 104 -5.38 -0.17 7.09
C ALA A 104 -4.50 0.97 7.59
N VAL A 105 -3.51 1.32 6.77
CA VAL A 105 -2.54 2.36 7.06
C VAL A 105 -3.02 3.65 6.42
N LEU A 106 -3.26 4.69 7.22
CA LEU A 106 -3.56 6.05 6.77
C LEU A 106 -2.37 6.94 7.10
N VAL A 107 -1.69 7.46 6.08
CA VAL A 107 -0.49 8.28 6.24
C VAL A 107 -0.42 9.31 5.12
N ASP A 108 0.05 10.52 5.45
CA ASP A 108 0.32 11.54 4.44
C ASP A 108 1.67 11.27 3.76
N THR A 109 1.66 10.49 2.68
CA THR A 109 2.87 10.11 1.92
C THR A 109 3.46 11.22 1.08
N ARG A 110 2.81 12.39 1.04
CA ARG A 110 3.36 13.61 0.44
C ARG A 110 4.39 14.27 1.36
N VAL A 111 4.32 13.97 2.66
CA VAL A 111 5.18 14.54 3.72
C VAL A 111 6.10 13.48 4.32
N TRP A 112 5.57 12.28 4.58
CA TRP A 112 6.33 11.19 5.17
C TRP A 112 7.00 10.34 4.10
N TYR A 113 8.32 10.29 4.13
CA TYR A 113 9.08 9.32 3.35
C TYR A 113 8.67 7.94 3.81
N HIS A 114 8.32 7.07 2.86
CA HIS A 114 7.83 5.75 3.18
C HIS A 114 8.42 4.68 2.27
N GLY A 115 8.66 3.52 2.86
CA GLY A 115 9.03 2.29 2.17
C GLY A 115 8.35 1.11 2.80
N THR A 116 8.21 0.02 2.06
CA THR A 116 7.65 -1.23 2.58
C THR A 116 8.56 -2.39 2.31
N THR A 117 8.60 -3.34 3.24
CA THR A 117 9.30 -4.61 3.06
C THR A 117 8.33 -5.77 3.30
N ILE A 118 8.47 -6.82 2.49
CA ILE A 118 7.71 -8.07 2.62
C ILE A 118 8.66 -9.12 3.19
N THR A 119 8.17 -9.95 4.09
CA THR A 119 8.94 -11.09 4.60
C THR A 119 9.29 -12.05 3.44
N PRO A 120 10.57 -12.43 3.26
CA PRO A 120 10.97 -13.33 2.19
C PRO A 120 10.19 -14.65 2.18
N GLY A 121 9.80 -15.10 0.99
CA GLY A 121 8.95 -16.26 0.73
C GLY A 121 7.46 -16.03 0.95
N GLN A 122 7.04 -14.88 1.48
CA GLN A 122 5.62 -14.61 1.76
C GLN A 122 4.95 -13.77 0.67
N PHE A 123 3.77 -14.22 0.26
CA PHE A 123 2.92 -13.45 -0.62
C PHE A 123 2.25 -12.31 0.14
N SER A 124 2.34 -11.09 -0.39
CA SER A 124 1.56 -9.95 0.07
C SER A 124 0.54 -9.53 -0.98
N LEU A 125 -0.63 -9.07 -0.52
CA LEU A 125 -1.63 -8.38 -1.31
C LEU A 125 -2.19 -7.21 -0.50
N SER A 126 -2.15 -6.02 -1.07
CA SER A 126 -2.76 -4.83 -0.50
C SER A 126 -3.44 -3.98 -1.56
N ILE A 127 -4.39 -3.17 -1.12
CA ILE A 127 -5.12 -2.22 -1.95
C ILE A 127 -4.90 -0.84 -1.39
N GLN A 128 -4.60 0.11 -2.28
CA GLN A 128 -4.36 1.49 -1.96
C GLN A 128 -5.34 2.37 -2.70
N SER A 129 -5.83 3.40 -2.01
CA SER A 129 -6.72 4.39 -2.56
C SER A 129 -6.46 5.75 -1.92
N GLU A 130 -6.82 6.81 -2.63
CA GLU A 130 -6.79 8.17 -2.11
C GLU A 130 -8.10 8.47 -1.36
N TYR A 131 -8.04 9.38 -0.41
CA TYR A 131 -9.17 9.92 0.34
C TYR A 131 -9.18 11.45 0.20
N GLY A 132 -10.31 12.00 -0.22
CA GLY A 132 -10.58 13.43 -0.11
C GLY A 132 -12.01 13.77 -0.42
#